data_AF-A0A1L5F6S3-F1
#
_entry.id   AF-A0A1L5F6S3-F1
#
_cell.length_a   1.000
_cell.length_b   1.000
_cell.length_c   1.000
_cell.angle_alpha   90.00
_cell.angle_beta   90.00
_cell.angle_gamma   90.00
#
_symmetry.space_group_name_H-M   'P 1'
#
loop_
_entity.id
_entity.type
_entity.pdbx_description
1 polymer ?
#
loop_
_entity_poly.entity_id
_entity_poly.type
_entity_poly.pdbx_seq_one_letter_code
_entity_poly.pdbx_strand_id
1 'polypeptide(L)'
;MTKKFLGFIFAFAVILLFGINVKADSPQVTRLGGYDRYQTNTDIVNQMWEKSEYVVIVSGENFPDALSATVLAKKYNAPILLTYLDFYSEQEEQLDKLGVKKAFIIGGTGVVPKSIEDTLSKKGIEYERIYGNDRYETSVAVANKIGSENGIIVTTGSDYSDALSVSSIAGKLQMPIILSQKDGLEYAQNKFISENNIPKTYVLGSMDVISNITAYTFPNAKRIAMGNSRYDRNLDIINTFTSYIDFSTVILASGADFPDALSGTALAALNGNPIILIGEYSYSGRTEKANDNFIETLLGNEDTKNIYALGLEGSISEDNLNSIVNSSKALNIVKSNITLSSNLRFGNMGMYSYDGSDYYRIALYAYNEAANVWLMGNYKYDFLVDTKTLEIYKMYNDSDDIIPLDGNNIESVSDGEVPMFNGMLNIPVFNGILNIEQALDLVKSQIELEANEYIHIPFEESRLITTYDGDKCYCIVKDYNETGDPDDRTELCEYLVNISTGQVTQCIQGQYTPIS
;
A
#
# COMPACT_ATOMS: atom_id res chain seq x y z
N MET A 1 -2.56 -16.16 -59.98
CA MET A 1 -2.60 -16.44 -58.53
C MET A 1 -2.88 -17.92 -58.33
N THR A 2 -1.98 -18.66 -57.70
CA THR A 2 -2.09 -20.12 -57.54
C THR A 2 -3.17 -20.46 -56.50
N LYS A 3 -3.87 -21.58 -56.66
CA LYS A 3 -4.98 -22.02 -55.76
C LYS A 3 -4.59 -22.06 -54.27
N LYS A 4 -3.30 -22.15 -53.94
CA LYS A 4 -2.78 -22.06 -52.57
C LYS A 4 -2.83 -20.65 -51.97
N PHE A 5 -2.75 -19.61 -52.79
CA PHE A 5 -2.82 -18.21 -52.35
C PHE A 5 -4.26 -17.77 -52.03
N LEU A 6 -5.23 -18.31 -52.78
CA LEU A 6 -6.66 -18.04 -52.55
C LEU A 6 -7.17 -18.68 -51.25
N GLY A 7 -6.69 -19.87 -50.89
CA GLY A 7 -7.02 -20.54 -49.62
C GLY A 7 -6.46 -19.81 -48.39
N PHE A 8 -5.31 -19.14 -48.52
CA PHE A 8 -4.70 -18.38 -47.43
C PHE A 8 -5.45 -17.07 -47.16
N ILE A 9 -5.91 -16.38 -48.21
CA ILE A 9 -6.75 -15.18 -48.09
C ILE A 9 -8.12 -15.54 -47.48
N PHE A 10 -8.68 -16.70 -47.82
CA PHE A 10 -9.96 -17.14 -47.27
C PHE A 10 -9.85 -17.56 -45.79
N ALA A 11 -8.76 -18.21 -45.38
CA ALA A 11 -8.51 -18.52 -43.97
C ALA A 11 -8.28 -17.26 -43.12
N PHE A 12 -7.60 -16.24 -43.67
CA PHE A 12 -7.40 -14.96 -42.99
C PHE A 12 -8.69 -14.12 -42.91
N ALA A 13 -9.54 -14.17 -43.94
CA ALA A 13 -10.84 -13.50 -43.94
C ALA A 13 -11.86 -14.15 -42.98
N VAL A 14 -11.79 -15.46 -42.76
CA VAL A 14 -12.65 -16.14 -41.77
C VAL A 14 -12.20 -15.83 -40.33
N ILE A 15 -10.91 -15.62 -40.06
CA ILE A 15 -10.42 -15.15 -38.75
C ILE A 15 -10.85 -13.70 -38.47
N LEU A 16 -11.02 -12.86 -39.50
CA LEU A 16 -11.55 -11.49 -39.39
C LEU A 16 -13.08 -11.42 -39.23
N LEU A 17 -13.81 -12.50 -39.55
CA LEU A 17 -15.28 -12.55 -39.44
C LEU A 17 -15.79 -13.14 -38.12
N PHE A 18 -14.93 -13.81 -37.36
CA PHE A 18 -15.18 -14.10 -35.95
C PHE A 18 -14.39 -13.08 -35.14
N GLY A 19 -15.02 -11.94 -34.84
CA GLY A 19 -14.50 -11.02 -33.83
C GLY A 19 -14.16 -11.84 -32.59
N ILE A 20 -12.86 -11.94 -32.28
CA ILE A 20 -12.41 -12.52 -31.04
C ILE A 20 -12.90 -11.52 -29.99
N ASN A 21 -14.06 -11.78 -29.41
CA ASN A 21 -14.45 -11.14 -28.17
C ASN A 21 -13.41 -11.62 -27.16
N VAL A 22 -12.36 -10.82 -26.98
CA VAL A 22 -11.42 -10.99 -25.87
C VAL A 22 -12.24 -10.69 -24.63
N LYS A 23 -12.88 -11.72 -24.06
CA LYS A 23 -13.45 -11.61 -22.73
C LYS A 23 -12.27 -11.28 -21.82
N ALA A 24 -12.28 -10.07 -21.28
CA ALA A 24 -11.37 -9.70 -20.21
C ALA A 24 -11.53 -10.74 -19.10
N ASP A 25 -10.48 -11.53 -18.86
CA ASP A 25 -10.54 -12.57 -17.85
C ASP A 25 -10.49 -11.89 -16.47
N SER A 26 -11.37 -12.31 -15.57
CA SER A 26 -11.39 -11.76 -14.21
C SER A 26 -10.22 -12.34 -13.42
N PRO A 27 -9.63 -11.59 -12.47
CA PRO A 27 -8.62 -12.17 -11.60
C PRO A 27 -9.16 -13.44 -10.92
N GLN A 28 -8.37 -14.51 -10.93
CA GLN A 28 -8.72 -15.73 -10.23
C GLN A 28 -8.53 -15.52 -8.73
N VAL A 29 -9.60 -15.67 -7.97
CA VAL A 29 -9.58 -15.46 -6.52
C VAL A 29 -9.46 -16.80 -5.81
N THR A 30 -8.44 -16.94 -4.97
CA THR A 30 -8.25 -18.09 -4.08
C THR A 30 -8.27 -17.61 -2.64
N ARG A 31 -9.28 -18.02 -1.88
CA ARG A 31 -9.33 -17.76 -0.43
C ARG A 31 -8.51 -18.81 0.30
N LEU A 32 -7.61 -18.37 1.17
CA LEU A 32 -6.77 -19.23 2.01
C LEU A 32 -7.05 -18.88 3.48
N GLY A 33 -7.78 -19.72 4.19
CA GLY A 33 -8.20 -19.41 5.56
C GLY A 33 -8.76 -20.62 6.27
N GLY A 34 -8.54 -20.66 7.58
CA GLY A 34 -9.03 -21.72 8.46
C GLY A 34 -9.77 -21.17 9.68
N TYR A 35 -10.23 -22.09 10.53
CA TYR A 35 -10.96 -21.74 11.76
C TYR A 35 -10.15 -20.84 12.71
N ASP A 36 -8.83 -20.95 12.66
CA ASP A 36 -7.90 -20.09 13.39
C ASP A 36 -6.68 -19.75 12.53
N ARG A 37 -5.80 -18.90 13.09
CA ARG A 37 -4.55 -18.44 12.46
C ARG A 37 -3.59 -19.57 12.10
N TYR A 38 -3.64 -20.70 12.82
CA TYR A 38 -2.74 -21.83 12.61
C TYR A 38 -3.21 -22.64 11.40
N GLN A 39 -4.51 -22.86 11.28
CA GLN A 39 -5.08 -23.48 10.08
C GLN A 39 -4.92 -22.60 8.85
N THR A 40 -5.16 -21.28 8.94
CA THR A 40 -4.88 -20.34 7.83
C THR A 40 -3.41 -20.46 7.40
N ASN A 41 -2.48 -20.49 8.36
CA ASN A 41 -1.05 -20.66 8.08
C ASN A 41 -0.76 -22.01 7.40
N THR A 42 -1.33 -23.11 7.89
CA THR A 42 -1.20 -24.45 7.29
C THR A 42 -1.67 -24.46 5.83
N ASP A 43 -2.81 -23.84 5.53
CA ASP A 43 -3.38 -23.76 4.18
C ASP A 43 -2.50 -22.95 3.24
N ILE A 44 -2.00 -21.79 3.70
CA ILE A 44 -1.06 -20.96 2.93
C ILE A 44 0.23 -21.74 2.61
N VAL A 45 0.78 -22.46 3.59
CA VAL A 45 1.99 -23.25 3.37
C VAL A 45 1.74 -24.41 2.41
N ASN A 46 0.61 -25.11 2.55
CA ASN A 46 0.23 -26.20 1.65
C ASN A 46 -0.02 -25.74 0.21
N GLN A 47 -0.55 -24.53 0.03
CA GLN A 47 -0.79 -23.94 -1.29
C GLN A 47 0.52 -23.67 -2.06
N MET A 48 1.61 -23.37 -1.34
CA MET A 48 2.83 -22.83 -1.94
C MET A 48 4.04 -23.76 -1.87
N TRP A 49 4.11 -24.65 -0.88
CA TRP A 49 5.24 -25.54 -0.67
C TRP A 49 4.80 -27.01 -0.66
N GLU A 50 5.29 -27.77 -1.65
CA GLU A 50 5.26 -29.23 -1.60
C GLU A 50 6.41 -29.80 -0.76
N LYS A 51 7.57 -29.13 -0.81
CA LYS A 51 8.80 -29.47 -0.08
C LYS A 51 9.53 -28.21 0.36
N SER A 52 10.22 -28.28 1.49
CA SER A 52 11.15 -27.26 1.94
C SER A 52 12.20 -27.87 2.87
N GLU A 53 13.48 -27.62 2.58
CA GLU A 53 14.59 -28.02 3.46
C GLU A 53 14.63 -27.18 4.74
N TYR A 54 14.20 -25.92 4.63
CA TYR A 54 14.20 -24.95 5.73
C TYR A 54 12.78 -24.60 6.16
N VAL A 55 12.61 -24.22 7.41
CA VAL A 55 11.37 -23.61 7.91
C VAL A 55 11.72 -22.47 8.86
N VAL A 56 10.91 -21.42 8.87
CA VAL A 56 11.00 -20.38 9.89
C VAL A 56 9.81 -20.52 10.83
N ILE A 57 10.05 -20.58 12.13
CA ILE A 57 9.03 -20.76 13.15
C ILE A 57 8.95 -19.48 13.97
N VAL A 58 7.73 -18.95 14.11
CA VAL A 58 7.45 -17.71 14.84
C VAL A 58 6.23 -17.89 15.73
N SER A 59 6.06 -17.02 16.72
CA SER A 59 4.84 -17.01 17.53
C SER A 59 3.65 -16.57 16.70
N GLY A 60 2.56 -17.34 16.75
CA GLY A 60 1.27 -16.94 16.21
C GLY A 60 0.56 -15.91 17.09
N GLU A 61 0.96 -15.75 18.34
CA GLU A 61 0.25 -14.93 19.34
C GLU A 61 0.82 -13.53 19.49
N ASN A 62 2.13 -13.39 19.29
CA ASN A 62 2.84 -12.13 19.48
C ASN A 62 3.66 -11.80 18.24
N PHE A 63 3.19 -10.80 17.49
CA PHE A 63 3.75 -10.38 16.20
C PHE A 63 5.19 -9.84 16.19
N PRO A 64 5.70 -9.10 17.21
CA PRO A 64 6.87 -8.24 17.02
C PRO A 64 8.12 -8.97 16.53
N ASP A 65 8.40 -10.14 17.10
CA ASP A 65 9.56 -10.95 16.71
C ASP A 65 9.39 -11.51 15.29
N ALA A 66 8.16 -11.80 14.89
CA ALA A 66 7.81 -12.38 13.59
C ALA A 66 7.90 -11.37 12.43
N LEU A 67 7.76 -10.07 12.69
CA LEU A 67 7.74 -9.03 11.65
C LEU A 67 9.03 -8.98 10.80
N SER A 68 10.16 -9.39 11.38
CA SER A 68 11.46 -9.42 10.70
C SER A 68 11.75 -10.75 10.00
N ALA A 69 10.92 -11.77 10.23
CA ALA A 69 11.19 -13.15 9.83
C ALA A 69 11.05 -13.39 8.32
N THR A 70 10.20 -12.63 7.61
CA THR A 70 9.93 -12.79 6.18
C THR A 70 11.19 -12.70 5.32
N VAL A 71 12.10 -11.78 5.65
CA VAL A 71 13.32 -11.58 4.87
C VAL A 71 14.25 -12.78 5.00
N LEU A 72 14.34 -13.35 6.21
CA LEU A 72 15.08 -14.59 6.47
C LEU A 72 14.41 -15.79 5.80
N ALA A 73 13.08 -15.91 5.91
CA ALA A 73 12.32 -16.96 5.23
C ALA A 73 12.57 -16.94 3.72
N LYS A 74 12.54 -15.75 3.10
CA LYS A 74 12.85 -15.59 1.69
C LYS A 74 14.31 -15.96 1.36
N LYS A 75 15.27 -15.58 2.20
CA LYS A 75 16.70 -15.93 2.03
C LYS A 75 16.92 -17.44 1.91
N TYR A 76 16.16 -18.23 2.67
CA TYR A 76 16.24 -19.69 2.69
C TYR A 76 15.15 -20.40 1.86
N ASN A 77 14.34 -19.63 1.11
CA ASN A 77 13.17 -20.13 0.38
C ASN A 77 12.23 -21.00 1.25
N ALA A 78 12.06 -20.60 2.50
CA ALA A 78 11.37 -21.34 3.53
C ALA A 78 9.95 -20.80 3.77
N PRO A 79 8.98 -21.67 4.12
CA PRO A 79 7.72 -21.22 4.69
C PRO A 79 7.91 -20.65 6.10
N ILE A 80 6.96 -19.81 6.53
CA ILE A 80 6.80 -19.40 7.92
C ILE A 80 5.69 -20.24 8.55
N LEU A 81 5.99 -20.90 9.67
CA LEU A 81 5.02 -21.58 10.51
C LEU A 81 4.73 -20.77 11.76
N LEU A 82 3.44 -20.56 12.05
CA LEU A 82 2.98 -19.93 13.28
C LEU A 82 2.82 -20.98 14.38
N THR A 83 3.31 -20.75 15.59
CA THR A 83 3.12 -21.66 16.72
C THR A 83 2.49 -20.98 17.92
N TYR A 84 1.71 -21.73 18.69
CA TYR A 84 1.20 -21.32 20.00
C TYR A 84 2.19 -21.71 21.12
N LEU A 85 1.79 -22.63 21.98
CA LEU A 85 2.57 -23.17 23.09
C LEU A 85 3.30 -24.48 22.75
N ASP A 86 2.86 -25.17 21.71
CA ASP A 86 3.48 -26.38 21.16
C ASP A 86 3.08 -26.54 19.69
N PHE A 87 3.68 -27.51 19.01
CA PHE A 87 3.15 -27.95 17.72
C PHE A 87 1.86 -28.73 17.91
N TYR A 88 0.88 -28.45 17.07
CA TYR A 88 -0.28 -29.32 16.90
C TYR A 88 0.05 -30.45 15.91
N SER A 89 -0.70 -31.54 15.96
CA SER A 89 -0.46 -32.73 15.13
C SER A 89 -0.35 -32.40 13.64
N GLU A 90 -1.15 -31.46 13.15
CA GLU A 90 -1.14 -31.03 11.74
C GLU A 90 0.15 -30.30 11.36
N GLN A 91 0.73 -29.52 12.28
CA GLN A 91 1.98 -28.82 12.04
C GLN A 91 3.16 -29.78 12.05
N GLU A 92 3.14 -30.77 12.93
CA GLU A 92 4.12 -31.87 12.91
C GLU A 92 4.06 -32.67 11.61
N GLU A 93 2.86 -32.98 11.12
CA GLU A 93 2.65 -33.63 9.84
C GLU A 93 3.14 -32.74 8.69
N GLN A 94 2.90 -31.42 8.77
CA GLN A 94 3.37 -30.47 7.77
C GLN A 94 4.90 -30.42 7.70
N LEU A 95 5.61 -30.44 8.84
CA LEU A 95 7.07 -30.55 8.87
C LEU A 95 7.57 -31.82 8.16
N ASP A 96 6.92 -32.96 8.41
CA ASP A 96 7.26 -34.25 7.80
C ASP A 96 6.98 -34.23 6.29
N LYS A 97 5.82 -33.72 5.88
CA LYS A 97 5.40 -33.57 4.48
C LYS A 97 6.37 -32.69 3.70
N LEU A 98 6.75 -31.54 4.26
CA LEU A 98 7.73 -30.63 3.68
C LEU A 98 9.14 -31.25 3.60
N GLY A 99 9.44 -32.22 4.47
CA GLY A 99 10.75 -32.86 4.53
C GLY A 99 11.83 -31.96 5.13
N VAL A 100 11.45 -31.11 6.08
CA VAL A 100 12.32 -30.12 6.73
C VAL A 100 13.58 -30.78 7.32
N LYS A 101 14.70 -30.08 7.18
CA LYS A 101 16.02 -30.46 7.73
C LYS A 101 16.53 -29.47 8.75
N LYS A 102 16.24 -28.17 8.55
CA LYS A 102 16.63 -27.14 9.49
C LYS A 102 15.50 -26.14 9.76
N ALA A 103 15.30 -25.81 11.02
CA ALA A 103 14.36 -24.79 11.46
C ALA A 103 15.07 -23.55 12.04
N PHE A 104 14.61 -22.36 11.66
CA PHE A 104 14.99 -21.10 12.31
C PHE A 104 13.85 -20.67 13.22
N ILE A 105 14.09 -20.63 14.53
CA ILE A 105 13.10 -20.20 15.52
C ILE A 105 13.34 -18.73 15.82
N ILE A 106 12.36 -17.87 15.56
CA ILE A 106 12.49 -16.43 15.81
C ILE A 106 11.74 -16.06 17.10
N GLY A 107 12.44 -15.41 18.01
CA GLY A 107 11.93 -14.99 19.32
C GLY A 107 12.40 -15.88 20.47
N GLY A 108 12.31 -15.33 21.67
CA GLY A 108 12.74 -16.01 22.90
C GLY A 108 11.81 -17.15 23.33
N THR A 109 12.23 -17.92 24.35
CA THR A 109 11.43 -19.04 24.89
C THR A 109 10.10 -18.62 25.51
N GLY A 110 9.92 -17.33 25.81
CA GLY A 110 8.66 -16.78 26.33
C GLY A 110 7.56 -16.67 25.26
N VAL A 111 7.91 -16.61 23.98
CA VAL A 111 6.95 -16.46 22.86
C VAL A 111 6.93 -17.68 21.93
N VAL A 112 8.04 -18.41 21.84
CA VAL A 112 8.11 -19.72 21.17
C VAL A 112 8.76 -20.70 22.16
N PRO A 113 7.98 -21.54 22.86
CA PRO A 113 8.48 -22.35 23.97
C PRO A 113 9.58 -23.36 23.61
N LYS A 114 10.29 -23.84 24.63
CA LYS A 114 11.35 -24.86 24.48
C LYS A 114 10.82 -26.20 23.98
N SER A 115 9.53 -26.51 24.22
CA SER A 115 8.86 -27.72 23.70
C SER A 115 8.96 -27.84 22.17
N ILE A 116 8.90 -26.72 21.45
CA ILE A 116 9.10 -26.67 20.00
C ILE A 116 10.48 -27.22 19.61
N GLU A 117 11.54 -26.82 20.32
CA GLU A 117 12.90 -27.32 20.09
C GLU A 117 13.02 -28.81 20.41
N ASP A 118 12.36 -29.26 21.47
CA ASP A 118 12.35 -30.67 21.86
C ASP A 118 11.65 -31.53 20.80
N THR A 119 10.55 -31.05 20.21
CA THR A 119 9.84 -31.72 19.12
C THR A 119 10.69 -31.78 17.85
N LEU A 120 11.33 -30.67 17.46
CA LEU A 120 12.27 -30.65 16.31
C LEU A 120 13.43 -31.63 16.53
N SER A 121 14.02 -31.65 17.72
CA SER A 121 15.10 -32.58 18.09
C SER A 121 14.67 -34.03 17.98
N LYS A 122 13.48 -34.39 18.50
CA LYS A 122 12.92 -35.75 18.42
C LYS A 122 12.69 -36.19 16.97
N LYS A 123 12.30 -35.26 16.10
CA LYS A 123 12.13 -35.49 14.65
C LYS A 123 13.47 -35.51 13.89
N GLY A 124 14.60 -35.24 14.54
CA GLY A 124 15.91 -35.17 13.90
C GLY A 124 16.08 -33.95 12.98
N ILE A 125 15.32 -32.88 13.23
CA ILE A 125 15.41 -31.61 12.52
C ILE A 125 16.39 -30.72 13.28
N GLU A 126 17.42 -30.22 12.59
CA GLU A 126 18.34 -29.24 13.17
C GLU A 126 17.60 -27.92 13.44
N TYR A 127 17.99 -27.17 14.45
CA TYR A 127 17.37 -25.86 14.71
C TYR A 127 18.37 -24.82 15.18
N GLU A 128 18.03 -23.57 14.91
CA GLU A 128 18.78 -22.39 15.34
C GLU A 128 17.77 -21.35 15.85
N ARG A 129 17.88 -20.96 17.12
CA ARG A 129 17.04 -19.89 17.69
C ARG A 129 17.72 -18.54 17.52
N ILE A 130 17.01 -17.58 16.94
CA ILE A 130 17.44 -16.21 16.70
C ILE A 130 16.54 -15.30 17.52
N TYR A 131 17.09 -14.64 18.54
CA TYR A 131 16.32 -13.86 19.51
C TYR A 131 17.19 -12.83 20.20
N GLY A 132 16.52 -11.85 20.83
CA GLY A 132 17.09 -10.93 21.81
C GLY A 132 16.20 -10.82 23.04
N ASN A 133 16.51 -9.87 23.93
CA ASN A 133 15.73 -9.66 25.16
C ASN A 133 14.33 -9.09 24.88
N ASP A 134 14.15 -8.43 23.74
CA ASP A 134 12.89 -7.85 23.28
C ASP A 134 12.79 -7.89 21.75
N ARG A 135 11.73 -7.24 21.23
CA ARG A 135 11.44 -7.14 19.79
C ARG A 135 12.52 -6.42 19.00
N TYR A 136 13.17 -5.43 19.61
CA TYR A 136 14.17 -4.60 18.96
C TYR A 136 15.46 -5.38 18.80
N GLU A 137 15.94 -5.99 19.89
CA GLU A 137 17.10 -6.87 19.85
C GLU A 137 16.88 -8.09 18.95
N THR A 138 15.67 -8.68 18.96
CA THR A 138 15.33 -9.80 18.07
C THR A 138 15.40 -9.40 16.60
N SER A 139 14.86 -8.23 16.23
CA SER A 139 14.96 -7.72 14.86
C SER A 139 16.40 -7.50 14.40
N VAL A 140 17.27 -7.02 15.29
CA VAL A 140 18.71 -6.86 15.04
C VAL A 140 19.40 -8.23 14.90
N ALA A 141 19.04 -9.23 15.71
CA ALA A 141 19.58 -10.57 15.60
C ALA A 141 19.23 -11.22 14.24
N VAL A 142 17.98 -11.03 13.78
CA VAL A 142 17.55 -11.46 12.45
C VAL A 142 18.28 -10.69 11.35
N ALA A 143 18.44 -9.38 11.50
CA ALA A 143 19.18 -8.56 10.55
C ALA A 143 20.66 -8.98 10.41
N ASN A 144 21.33 -9.34 11.51
CA ASN A 144 22.69 -9.87 11.47
C ASN A 144 22.78 -11.20 10.69
N LYS A 145 21.74 -12.03 10.72
CA LYS A 145 21.69 -13.27 9.93
C LYS A 145 21.49 -13.01 8.43
N ILE A 146 20.79 -11.93 8.09
CA ILE A 146 20.50 -11.54 6.70
C ILE A 146 21.69 -10.80 6.09
N GLY A 147 22.24 -9.81 6.79
CA GLY A 147 23.22 -8.84 6.29
C GLY A 147 22.56 -7.52 5.87
N SER A 148 23.34 -6.46 5.73
CA SER A 148 22.88 -5.09 5.43
C SER A 148 23.41 -4.53 4.10
N GLU A 149 24.05 -5.38 3.29
CA GLU A 149 24.71 -5.04 2.02
C GLU A 149 23.77 -4.33 1.03
N ASN A 150 22.48 -4.67 1.03
CA ASN A 150 21.44 -4.07 0.18
C ASN A 150 20.73 -2.87 0.83
N GLY A 151 21.19 -2.46 2.01
CA GLY A 151 20.51 -1.50 2.89
C GLY A 151 19.51 -2.18 3.83
N ILE A 152 18.80 -1.35 4.61
CA ILE A 152 17.84 -1.80 5.63
C ILE A 152 16.51 -1.05 5.51
N ILE A 153 15.46 -1.64 6.09
CA ILE A 153 14.17 -0.99 6.27
C ILE A 153 13.89 -0.87 7.76
N VAL A 154 13.46 0.31 8.20
CA VAL A 154 13.16 0.61 9.61
C VAL A 154 11.67 0.86 9.75
N THR A 155 11.04 0.14 10.67
CA THR A 155 9.62 0.31 11.03
C THR A 155 9.47 0.47 12.53
N THR A 156 8.33 0.98 12.98
CA THR A 156 8.04 1.03 14.41
C THR A 156 7.95 -0.41 14.96
N GLY A 157 8.45 -0.62 16.18
CA GLY A 157 8.21 -1.85 16.92
C GLY A 157 6.86 -1.88 17.63
N SER A 158 6.14 -0.76 17.68
CA SER A 158 4.90 -0.61 18.46
C SER A 158 3.64 -1.06 17.73
N ASP A 159 3.71 -1.23 16.40
CA ASP A 159 2.60 -1.64 15.54
C ASP A 159 3.10 -2.63 14.47
N TYR A 160 2.20 -3.43 13.88
CA TYR A 160 2.54 -4.46 12.91
C TYR A 160 2.37 -4.02 11.44
N SER A 161 1.51 -3.04 11.18
CA SER A 161 0.97 -2.78 9.84
C SER A 161 2.05 -2.38 8.82
N ASP A 162 2.96 -1.48 9.19
CA ASP A 162 4.03 -1.01 8.31
C ASP A 162 5.04 -2.12 7.98
N ALA A 163 5.40 -2.93 8.98
CA ALA A 163 6.34 -4.03 8.79
C ALA A 163 5.75 -5.15 7.94
N LEU A 164 4.47 -5.49 8.13
CA LEU A 164 3.77 -6.45 7.28
C LEU A 164 3.66 -5.94 5.84
N SER A 165 3.30 -4.66 5.67
CA SER A 165 3.15 -4.03 4.36
C SER A 165 4.43 -4.06 3.53
N VAL A 166 5.59 -3.88 4.16
CA VAL A 166 6.89 -3.89 3.46
C VAL A 166 7.55 -5.27 3.41
N SER A 167 7.05 -6.26 4.14
CA SER A 167 7.70 -7.56 4.34
C SER A 167 8.07 -8.29 3.05
N SER A 168 7.18 -8.31 2.05
CA SER A 168 7.41 -9.00 0.78
C SER A 168 8.49 -8.30 -0.05
N ILE A 169 8.46 -6.97 -0.08
CA ILE A 169 9.44 -6.12 -0.75
C ILE A 169 10.81 -6.24 -0.06
N ALA A 170 10.84 -6.17 1.27
CA ALA A 170 12.04 -6.37 2.08
C ALA A 170 12.66 -7.75 1.80
N GLY A 171 11.82 -8.80 1.73
CA GLY A 171 12.24 -10.15 1.35
C GLY A 171 12.81 -10.21 -0.07
N LYS A 172 12.15 -9.58 -1.04
CA LYS A 172 12.60 -9.52 -2.44
C LYS A 172 13.95 -8.81 -2.58
N LEU A 173 14.13 -7.69 -1.89
CA LEU A 173 15.35 -6.88 -1.92
C LEU A 173 16.45 -7.40 -0.99
N GLN A 174 16.15 -8.40 -0.15
CA GLN A 174 17.04 -8.88 0.90
C GLN A 174 17.53 -7.75 1.81
N MET A 175 16.63 -6.82 2.13
CA MET A 175 16.86 -5.74 3.10
C MET A 175 16.24 -6.15 4.44
N PRO A 176 17.02 -6.33 5.52
CA PRO A 176 16.45 -6.70 6.79
C PRO A 176 15.57 -5.58 7.35
N ILE A 177 14.53 -5.99 8.09
CA ILE A 177 13.65 -5.09 8.83
C ILE A 177 14.21 -4.91 10.25
N ILE A 178 14.53 -3.67 10.60
CA ILE A 178 14.94 -3.26 11.93
C ILE A 178 13.75 -2.57 12.60
N LEU A 179 13.37 -3.05 13.80
CA LEU A 179 12.35 -2.39 14.59
C LEU A 179 12.95 -1.25 15.40
N SER A 180 12.20 -0.15 15.52
CA SER A 180 12.61 1.06 16.22
C SER A 180 11.51 1.58 17.15
N GLN A 181 11.92 2.17 18.26
CA GLN A 181 11.08 3.05 19.07
C GLN A 181 10.81 4.35 18.31
N LYS A 182 9.84 5.15 18.79
CA LYS A 182 9.56 6.48 18.25
C LYS A 182 10.76 7.42 18.47
N ASP A 183 11.24 7.51 19.71
CA ASP A 183 12.21 8.50 20.17
C ASP A 183 13.46 7.82 20.78
N GLY A 184 14.47 7.64 19.94
CA GLY A 184 15.74 7.03 20.28
C GLY A 184 15.86 5.57 19.83
N LEU A 185 17.09 5.06 19.94
CA LEU A 185 17.46 3.70 19.63
C LEU A 185 18.10 3.05 20.86
N GLU A 186 17.85 1.75 21.04
CA GLU A 186 18.52 0.97 22.06
C GLU A 186 19.93 0.55 21.63
N TYR A 187 20.67 -0.08 22.56
CA TYR A 187 22.06 -0.46 22.34
C TYR A 187 22.22 -1.39 21.13
N ALA A 188 21.31 -2.33 20.92
CA ALA A 188 21.42 -3.30 19.83
C ALA A 188 21.37 -2.64 18.44
N GLN A 189 20.43 -1.70 18.19
CA GLN A 189 20.38 -1.00 16.91
C GLN A 189 21.59 -0.09 16.72
N ASN A 190 22.01 0.66 17.75
CA ASN A 190 23.19 1.51 17.68
C ASN A 190 24.45 0.71 17.37
N LYS A 191 24.62 -0.45 18.02
CA LYS A 191 25.72 -1.37 17.76
C LYS A 191 25.68 -1.87 16.32
N PHE A 192 24.50 -2.35 15.85
CA PHE A 192 24.32 -2.80 14.47
C PHE A 192 24.71 -1.72 13.46
N ILE A 193 24.26 -0.47 13.65
CA ILE A 193 24.62 0.67 12.79
C ILE A 193 26.13 0.90 12.77
N SER A 194 26.79 0.83 13.93
CA SER A 194 28.23 1.10 14.04
C SER A 194 29.13 0.00 13.44
N GLU A 195 28.67 -1.25 13.45
CA GLU A 195 29.45 -2.41 13.01
C GLU A 195 29.21 -2.77 11.53
N ASN A 196 28.22 -2.15 10.88
CA ASN A 196 27.81 -2.50 9.52
C ASN A 196 27.85 -1.31 8.56
N ASN A 197 28.24 -1.57 7.32
CA ASN A 197 28.06 -0.61 6.24
C ASN A 197 26.63 -0.68 5.70
N ILE A 198 25.87 0.40 5.85
CA ILE A 198 24.47 0.47 5.45
C ILE A 198 24.35 1.50 4.32
N PRO A 199 24.33 1.07 3.04
CA PRO A 199 24.34 1.98 1.90
C PRO A 199 23.01 2.72 1.71
N LYS A 200 21.92 2.21 2.28
CA LYS A 200 20.59 2.81 2.18
C LYS A 200 19.72 2.41 3.36
N THR A 201 18.94 3.36 3.87
CA THR A 201 17.91 3.09 4.87
C THR A 201 16.57 3.65 4.41
N TYR A 202 15.51 2.84 4.43
CA TYR A 202 14.14 3.37 4.36
C TYR A 202 13.54 3.44 5.75
N VAL A 203 12.97 4.58 6.13
CA VAL A 203 12.25 4.73 7.42
C VAL A 203 10.78 4.91 7.11
N LEU A 204 9.93 4.02 7.61
CA LEU A 204 8.50 4.03 7.34
C LEU A 204 7.74 4.82 8.41
N GLY A 205 6.70 5.52 8.00
CA GLY A 205 5.85 6.30 8.89
C GLY A 205 6.20 7.79 8.94
N SER A 206 5.25 8.59 9.41
CA SER A 206 5.46 10.00 9.71
C SER A 206 6.38 10.18 10.93
N MET A 207 6.68 11.44 11.27
CA MET A 207 7.46 11.77 12.47
C MET A 207 6.76 11.35 13.78
N ASP A 208 5.45 11.12 13.74
CA ASP A 208 4.69 10.65 14.90
C ASP A 208 4.89 9.16 15.18
N VAL A 209 5.27 8.40 14.16
CA VAL A 209 5.55 6.97 14.24
C VAL A 209 7.02 6.73 14.61
N ILE A 210 7.95 7.37 13.88
CA ILE A 210 9.39 7.39 14.16
C ILE A 210 9.87 8.82 14.01
N SER A 211 10.35 9.44 15.09
CA SER A 211 10.77 10.85 15.03
C SER A 211 12.00 11.05 14.16
N ASN A 212 12.25 12.30 13.77
CA ASN A 212 13.41 12.64 12.94
C ASN A 212 14.73 12.39 13.66
N ILE A 213 14.77 12.54 14.99
CA ILE A 213 15.95 12.25 15.80
C ILE A 213 16.35 10.77 15.64
N THR A 214 15.36 9.88 15.74
CA THR A 214 15.56 8.44 15.56
C THR A 214 15.93 8.11 14.10
N ALA A 215 15.15 8.63 13.14
CA ALA A 215 15.36 8.36 11.72
C ALA A 215 16.76 8.77 11.24
N TYR A 216 17.26 9.93 11.67
CA TYR A 216 18.58 10.44 11.29
C TYR A 216 19.75 9.78 12.00
N THR A 217 19.50 8.89 12.98
CA THR A 217 20.55 8.04 13.54
C THR A 217 20.96 6.93 12.57
N PHE A 218 20.06 6.51 11.69
CA PHE A 218 20.38 5.56 10.64
C PHE A 218 21.09 6.24 9.45
N PRO A 219 22.18 5.66 8.94
CA PRO A 219 22.89 6.21 7.77
C PRO A 219 22.04 6.10 6.50
N ASN A 220 22.18 7.09 5.61
CA ASN A 220 21.53 7.11 4.29
C ASN A 220 19.99 6.95 4.36
N ALA A 221 19.37 7.54 5.40
CA ALA A 221 17.94 7.45 5.65
C ALA A 221 17.09 8.24 4.65
N LYS A 222 16.09 7.56 4.08
CA LYS A 222 14.99 8.14 3.29
C LYS A 222 13.67 7.76 3.96
N ARG A 223 12.93 8.76 4.45
CA ARG A 223 11.57 8.54 4.97
C ARG A 223 10.58 8.29 3.83
N ILE A 224 9.68 7.34 4.02
CA ILE A 224 8.58 6.98 3.10
C ILE A 224 7.33 6.62 3.90
N ALA A 225 6.20 6.39 3.24
CA ALA A 225 4.96 5.92 3.87
C ALA A 225 4.47 6.84 4.99
N MET A 226 4.11 8.07 4.63
CA MET A 226 3.75 9.12 5.58
C MET A 226 2.24 9.27 5.77
N GLY A 227 1.44 8.45 5.08
CA GLY A 227 0.00 8.38 5.24
C GLY A 227 -0.48 8.31 6.70
N ASN A 228 -1.64 8.91 6.93
CA ASN A 228 -2.20 9.09 8.27
C ASN A 228 -2.78 7.79 8.85
N SER A 229 -3.17 6.84 8.00
CA SER A 229 -3.66 5.53 8.40
C SER A 229 -2.72 4.39 7.99
N ARG A 230 -2.92 3.20 8.57
CA ARG A 230 -2.21 1.98 8.14
C ARG A 230 -2.45 1.63 6.67
N TYR A 231 -3.64 1.95 6.16
CA TYR A 231 -4.05 1.67 4.79
C TYR A 231 -3.34 2.61 3.81
N ASP A 232 -3.27 3.89 4.14
CA ASP A 232 -2.54 4.88 3.33
C ASP A 232 -1.05 4.55 3.27
N ARG A 233 -0.44 4.20 4.42
CA ARG A 233 0.97 3.79 4.47
C ARG A 233 1.22 2.50 3.69
N ASN A 234 0.30 1.54 3.73
CA ASN A 234 0.39 0.33 2.91
C ASN A 234 0.45 0.67 1.41
N LEU A 235 -0.42 1.57 0.95
CA LEU A 235 -0.44 2.02 -0.45
C LEU A 235 0.78 2.88 -0.81
N ASP A 236 1.26 3.75 0.08
CA ASP A 236 2.49 4.51 -0.11
C ASP A 236 3.72 3.59 -0.29
N ILE A 237 3.80 2.51 0.50
CA ILE A 237 4.86 1.50 0.40
C ILE A 237 4.78 0.84 -0.97
N ILE A 238 3.60 0.35 -1.36
CA ILE A 238 3.40 -0.29 -2.67
C ILE A 238 3.82 0.67 -3.79
N ASN A 239 3.35 1.92 -3.76
CA ASN A 239 3.67 2.93 -4.76
C ASN A 239 5.17 3.29 -4.81
N THR A 240 5.83 3.34 -3.65
CA THR A 240 7.28 3.61 -3.56
C THR A 240 8.10 2.51 -4.25
N PHE A 241 7.61 1.27 -4.20
CA PHE A 241 8.33 0.10 -4.67
C PHE A 241 7.73 -0.55 -5.91
N THR A 242 6.80 0.11 -6.62
CA THR A 242 6.10 -0.42 -7.81
C THR A 242 7.03 -1.15 -8.79
N SER A 243 8.21 -0.57 -9.08
CA SER A 243 9.20 -1.19 -9.99
C SER A 243 9.81 -2.53 -9.53
N TYR A 244 9.64 -2.89 -8.26
CA TYR A 244 10.12 -4.15 -7.66
C TYR A 244 8.98 -5.13 -7.35
N ILE A 245 7.73 -4.70 -7.56
CA ILE A 245 6.54 -5.47 -7.25
C ILE A 245 6.07 -6.22 -8.50
N ASP A 246 5.70 -7.48 -8.30
CA ASP A 246 4.99 -8.26 -9.31
C ASP A 246 3.50 -8.26 -8.99
N PHE A 247 2.72 -7.50 -9.77
CA PHE A 247 1.27 -7.39 -9.61
C PHE A 247 0.50 -8.52 -10.30
N SER A 248 1.15 -9.46 -10.99
CA SER A 248 0.44 -10.60 -11.62
C SER A 248 -0.30 -11.46 -10.60
N THR A 249 0.18 -11.44 -9.34
CA THR A 249 -0.49 -11.98 -8.17
C THR A 249 -0.51 -10.93 -7.07
N VAL A 250 -1.67 -10.73 -6.45
CA VAL A 250 -1.84 -9.84 -5.29
C VAL A 250 -2.36 -10.61 -4.10
N ILE A 251 -1.88 -10.26 -2.91
CA ILE A 251 -2.36 -10.80 -1.65
C ILE A 251 -3.21 -9.73 -0.97
N LEU A 252 -4.46 -10.06 -0.66
CA LEU A 252 -5.34 -9.24 0.16
C LEU A 252 -5.37 -9.80 1.58
N ALA A 253 -5.16 -8.93 2.57
CA ALA A 253 -5.23 -9.29 3.97
C ALA A 253 -5.99 -8.23 4.75
N SER A 254 -6.63 -8.62 5.86
CA SER A 254 -7.29 -7.65 6.75
C SER A 254 -6.26 -6.68 7.33
N GLY A 255 -6.56 -5.38 7.32
CA GLY A 255 -5.80 -4.39 8.08
C GLY A 255 -6.11 -4.38 9.58
N ALA A 256 -7.13 -5.12 10.03
CA ALA A 256 -7.63 -5.09 11.39
C ALA A 256 -6.93 -6.09 12.34
N ASP A 257 -6.30 -7.14 11.79
CA ASP A 257 -5.54 -8.14 12.53
C ASP A 257 -4.30 -8.59 11.74
N PHE A 258 -3.32 -9.16 12.43
CA PHE A 258 -2.00 -9.47 11.88
C PHE A 258 -1.74 -10.92 11.42
N PRO A 259 -2.30 -12.00 12.02
CA PRO A 259 -1.79 -13.36 11.81
C PRO A 259 -1.97 -13.90 10.40
N ASP A 260 -3.11 -13.60 9.77
CA ASP A 260 -3.40 -14.01 8.39
C ASP A 260 -2.42 -13.32 7.43
N ALA A 261 -2.26 -12.00 7.57
CA ALA A 261 -1.30 -11.21 6.79
C ALA A 261 0.15 -11.71 6.99
N LEU A 262 0.55 -11.95 8.24
CA LEU A 262 1.87 -12.47 8.60
C LEU A 262 2.16 -13.82 7.90
N SER A 263 1.19 -14.73 7.90
CA SER A 263 1.30 -16.03 7.23
C SER A 263 1.49 -15.88 5.71
N GLY A 264 0.87 -14.87 5.11
CA GLY A 264 1.00 -14.54 3.69
C GLY A 264 2.34 -13.89 3.30
N THR A 265 3.12 -13.37 4.25
CA THR A 265 4.35 -12.62 3.93
C THR A 265 5.39 -13.47 3.21
N ALA A 266 5.57 -14.74 3.61
CA ALA A 266 6.48 -15.65 2.95
C ALA A 266 6.03 -15.97 1.52
N LEU A 267 4.72 -16.18 1.31
CA LEU A 267 4.11 -16.38 -0.01
C LEU A 267 4.37 -15.16 -0.89
N ALA A 268 4.07 -13.96 -0.39
CA ALA A 268 4.23 -12.71 -1.13
C ALA A 268 5.70 -12.43 -1.49
N ALA A 269 6.64 -12.71 -0.56
CA ALA A 269 8.06 -12.52 -0.79
C ALA A 269 8.64 -13.42 -1.88
N LEU A 270 8.00 -14.56 -2.22
CA LEU A 270 8.52 -15.49 -3.23
C LEU A 270 8.79 -14.81 -4.57
N ASN A 271 7.83 -14.03 -5.05
CA ASN A 271 7.97 -13.29 -6.31
C ASN A 271 8.10 -11.77 -6.12
N GLY A 272 7.89 -11.26 -4.90
CA GLY A 272 7.78 -9.83 -4.64
C GLY A 272 6.37 -9.32 -4.93
N ASN A 273 5.36 -10.15 -4.64
CA ASN A 273 3.96 -9.76 -4.77
C ASN A 273 3.58 -8.80 -3.63
N PRO A 274 2.67 -7.85 -3.86
CA PRO A 274 2.25 -6.92 -2.83
C PRO A 274 1.25 -7.59 -1.87
N ILE A 275 1.33 -7.21 -0.60
CA ILE A 275 0.25 -7.42 0.37
C ILE A 275 -0.50 -6.10 0.49
N ILE A 276 -1.77 -6.10 0.11
CA ILE A 276 -2.66 -4.96 0.24
C ILE A 276 -3.55 -5.16 1.47
N LEU A 277 -3.52 -4.20 2.39
CA LEU A 277 -4.39 -4.21 3.57
C LEU A 277 -5.78 -3.67 3.18
N ILE A 278 -6.82 -4.41 3.52
CA ILE A 278 -8.21 -4.06 3.23
C ILE A 278 -9.10 -4.05 4.47
N GLY A 279 -10.32 -3.54 4.33
CA GLY A 279 -11.32 -3.46 5.39
C GLY A 279 -11.18 -2.19 6.23
N GLU A 280 -11.59 -2.29 7.49
CA GLU A 280 -11.60 -1.17 8.43
C GLU A 280 -11.02 -1.57 9.78
N TYR A 281 -10.40 -0.61 10.46
CA TYR A 281 -9.88 -0.77 11.81
C TYR A 281 -10.38 0.36 12.69
N SER A 282 -11.06 0.01 13.78
CA SER A 282 -11.60 0.99 14.73
C SER A 282 -10.91 0.88 16.08
N TYR A 283 -10.48 2.01 16.62
CA TYR A 283 -9.98 2.16 17.99
C TYR A 283 -10.73 3.29 18.71
N SER A 284 -10.53 3.45 20.02
CA SER A 284 -11.30 4.40 20.83
C SER A 284 -11.25 5.84 20.28
N GLY A 285 -12.30 6.23 19.54
CA GLY A 285 -12.47 7.57 18.97
C GLY A 285 -12.01 7.77 17.52
N ARG A 286 -11.49 6.75 16.81
CA ARG A 286 -11.14 6.86 15.38
C ARG A 286 -11.36 5.54 14.63
N THR A 287 -11.76 5.67 13.37
CA THR A 287 -11.81 4.58 12.39
C THR A 287 -10.87 4.89 11.23
N GLU A 288 -10.05 3.91 10.87
CA GLU A 288 -9.24 3.88 9.65
C GLU A 288 -9.91 2.91 8.66
N LYS A 289 -9.95 3.25 7.37
CA LYS A 289 -10.54 2.38 6.34
C LYS A 289 -9.67 2.35 5.08
N ALA A 290 -9.63 1.20 4.43
CA ALA A 290 -8.99 1.04 3.13
C ALA A 290 -9.66 1.90 2.04
N ASN A 291 -8.84 2.40 1.11
CA ASN A 291 -9.32 3.08 -0.08
C ASN A 291 -9.57 2.05 -1.20
N ASP A 292 -10.74 1.39 -1.14
CA ASP A 292 -11.11 0.31 -2.06
C ASP A 292 -11.03 0.77 -3.54
N ASN A 293 -11.48 1.99 -3.84
CA ASN A 293 -11.40 2.57 -5.19
C ASN A 293 -9.96 2.66 -5.72
N PHE A 294 -9.00 3.05 -4.87
CA PHE A 294 -7.59 3.08 -5.27
C PHE A 294 -7.02 1.69 -5.47
N ILE A 295 -7.38 0.74 -4.60
CA ILE A 295 -6.97 -0.66 -4.71
C ILE A 295 -7.49 -1.25 -6.02
N GLU A 296 -8.78 -1.07 -6.31
CA GLU A 296 -9.42 -1.51 -7.56
C GLU A 296 -8.74 -0.91 -8.80
N THR A 297 -8.43 0.38 -8.73
CA THR A 297 -7.69 1.09 -9.79
C THR A 297 -6.31 0.48 -10.01
N LEU A 298 -5.58 0.20 -8.94
CA LEU A 298 -4.27 -0.42 -8.99
C LEU A 298 -4.33 -1.82 -9.61
N LEU A 299 -5.25 -2.66 -9.13
CA LEU A 299 -5.36 -4.05 -9.57
C LEU A 299 -5.69 -4.17 -11.06
N GLY A 300 -6.65 -3.37 -11.55
CA GLY A 300 -7.03 -3.42 -12.97
C GLY A 300 -6.06 -2.72 -13.90
N ASN A 301 -5.28 -1.73 -13.45
CA ASN A 301 -4.24 -1.13 -14.30
C ASN A 301 -3.01 -2.02 -14.45
N GLU A 302 -2.63 -2.76 -13.40
CA GLU A 302 -1.47 -3.64 -13.38
C GLU A 302 -1.73 -5.06 -13.92
N ASP A 303 -2.88 -5.29 -14.56
CA ASP A 303 -3.29 -6.57 -15.16
C ASP A 303 -3.18 -7.77 -14.19
N THR A 304 -3.64 -7.58 -12.95
CA THR A 304 -3.63 -8.61 -11.91
C THR A 304 -4.37 -9.86 -12.36
N LYS A 305 -3.72 -11.03 -12.27
CA LYS A 305 -4.28 -12.32 -12.74
C LYS A 305 -4.78 -13.18 -11.60
N ASN A 306 -4.11 -13.15 -10.46
CA ASN A 306 -4.45 -13.96 -9.29
C ASN A 306 -4.58 -13.08 -8.06
N ILE A 307 -5.57 -13.38 -7.22
CA ILE A 307 -5.78 -12.75 -5.92
C ILE A 307 -5.82 -13.85 -4.87
N TYR A 308 -4.94 -13.77 -3.87
CA TYR A 308 -5.05 -14.56 -2.65
C TYR A 308 -5.72 -13.74 -1.56
N ALA A 309 -6.91 -14.14 -1.10
CA ALA A 309 -7.58 -13.52 0.04
C ALA A 309 -7.27 -14.33 1.30
N LEU A 310 -6.59 -13.72 2.28
CA LEU A 310 -6.14 -14.40 3.48
C LEU A 310 -7.16 -14.31 4.61
N GLY A 311 -7.47 -15.46 5.20
CA GLY A 311 -8.48 -15.62 6.24
C GLY A 311 -9.87 -15.94 5.70
N LEU A 312 -10.78 -16.27 6.62
CA LEU A 312 -12.18 -16.53 6.33
C LEU A 312 -12.98 -15.21 6.19
N GLU A 313 -14.30 -15.32 6.00
CA GLU A 313 -15.20 -14.17 5.85
C GLU A 313 -15.16 -13.19 7.04
N GLY A 314 -14.77 -13.64 8.23
CA GLY A 314 -14.57 -12.77 9.38
C GLY A 314 -13.33 -11.87 9.28
N SER A 315 -12.30 -12.26 8.50
CA SER A 315 -11.13 -11.42 8.25
C SER A 315 -11.37 -10.49 7.05
N ILE A 316 -11.92 -11.04 5.97
CA ILE A 316 -12.26 -10.33 4.74
C ILE A 316 -13.66 -10.80 4.31
N SER A 317 -14.66 -9.94 4.47
CA SER A 317 -16.03 -10.25 4.07
C SER A 317 -16.14 -10.52 2.57
N GLU A 318 -17.09 -11.36 2.19
CA GLU A 318 -17.32 -11.68 0.78
C GLU A 318 -17.77 -10.44 -0.01
N ASP A 319 -18.48 -9.51 0.64
CA ASP A 319 -18.88 -8.23 0.04
C ASP A 319 -17.67 -7.35 -0.27
N ASN A 320 -16.71 -7.22 0.66
CA ASN A 320 -15.48 -6.45 0.41
C ASN A 320 -14.64 -7.09 -0.69
N LEU A 321 -14.50 -8.42 -0.67
CA LEU A 321 -13.73 -9.14 -1.69
C LEU A 321 -14.39 -9.01 -3.08
N ASN A 322 -15.71 -9.23 -3.18
CA ASN A 322 -16.44 -9.13 -4.43
C ASN A 322 -16.47 -7.71 -4.98
N SER A 323 -16.56 -6.69 -4.13
CA SER A 323 -16.45 -5.29 -4.56
C SER A 323 -15.15 -5.09 -5.33
N ILE A 324 -14.02 -5.41 -4.71
CA ILE A 324 -12.69 -5.22 -5.29
C ILE A 324 -12.53 -5.99 -6.61
N VAL A 325 -12.96 -7.26 -6.63
CA VAL A 325 -12.80 -8.16 -7.78
C VAL A 325 -13.68 -7.75 -8.96
N ASN A 326 -14.95 -7.43 -8.70
CA ASN A 326 -15.90 -7.07 -9.76
C ASN A 326 -15.58 -5.70 -10.36
N SER A 327 -15.17 -4.75 -9.51
CA SER A 327 -14.66 -3.45 -9.95
C SER A 327 -13.42 -3.58 -10.85
N SER A 328 -12.46 -4.43 -10.46
CA SER A 328 -11.27 -4.70 -11.28
C SER A 328 -11.64 -5.34 -12.63
N LYS A 329 -12.66 -6.21 -12.65
CA LYS A 329 -13.21 -6.80 -13.88
C LYS A 329 -13.85 -5.74 -14.78
N ALA A 330 -14.66 -4.84 -14.22
CA ALA A 330 -15.26 -3.74 -14.97
C ALA A 330 -14.18 -2.87 -15.63
N LEU A 331 -13.13 -2.54 -14.89
CA LEU A 331 -11.96 -1.82 -15.40
C LEU A 331 -11.28 -2.56 -16.57
N ASN A 332 -11.07 -3.88 -16.45
CA ASN A 332 -10.48 -4.68 -17.53
C ASN A 332 -11.38 -4.75 -18.78
N ILE A 333 -12.71 -4.78 -18.61
CA ILE A 333 -13.67 -4.71 -19.71
C ILE A 333 -13.56 -3.37 -20.45
N VAL A 334 -13.44 -2.26 -19.73
CA VAL A 334 -13.22 -0.94 -20.32
C VAL A 334 -11.86 -0.90 -21.05
N LYS A 335 -10.78 -1.36 -20.42
CA LYS A 335 -9.43 -1.43 -21.01
C LYS A 335 -9.37 -2.27 -22.30
N SER A 336 -10.12 -3.36 -22.38
CA SER A 336 -10.10 -4.22 -23.59
C SER A 336 -10.87 -3.62 -24.76
N ASN A 337 -11.71 -2.60 -24.53
CA ASN A 337 -12.53 -1.95 -25.56
C ASN A 337 -12.06 -0.53 -25.91
N ILE A 338 -11.25 0.12 -25.06
CA ILE A 338 -10.83 1.52 -25.22
C ILE A 338 -9.31 1.63 -25.21
N THR A 339 -8.76 2.35 -26.19
CA THR A 339 -7.31 2.63 -26.27
C THR A 339 -7.02 4.04 -25.79
N LEU A 340 -6.23 4.14 -24.73
CA LEU A 340 -5.80 5.42 -24.16
C LEU A 340 -4.54 5.96 -24.83
N SER A 341 -4.39 7.29 -24.84
CA SER A 341 -3.09 7.94 -25.07
C SER A 341 -2.12 7.60 -23.93
N SER A 342 -0.80 7.72 -24.18
CA SER A 342 0.25 7.18 -23.32
C SER A 342 0.26 7.70 -21.88
N ASN A 343 -0.31 8.88 -21.64
CA ASN A 343 -0.39 9.55 -20.35
C ASN A 343 -1.74 9.38 -19.66
N LEU A 344 -2.76 8.80 -20.31
CA LEU A 344 -4.04 8.52 -19.66
C LEU A 344 -4.04 7.15 -19.01
N ARG A 345 -4.79 7.03 -17.93
CA ARG A 345 -5.05 5.82 -17.17
C ARG A 345 -6.51 5.81 -16.76
N PHE A 346 -7.05 4.63 -16.51
CA PHE A 346 -8.39 4.50 -15.94
C PHE A 346 -8.32 4.51 -14.43
N GLY A 347 -9.36 5.02 -13.77
CA GLY A 347 -9.50 4.86 -12.33
C GLY A 347 -10.95 4.61 -11.93
N ASN A 348 -11.11 3.77 -10.94
CA ASN A 348 -12.42 3.35 -10.46
C ASN A 348 -12.98 4.40 -9.49
N MET A 349 -14.23 4.81 -9.75
CA MET A 349 -14.98 5.75 -8.92
C MET A 349 -16.00 5.07 -8.00
N GLY A 350 -16.13 3.74 -8.10
CA GLY A 350 -17.08 2.94 -7.36
C GLY A 350 -18.41 2.79 -8.10
N MET A 351 -19.46 2.50 -7.33
CA MET A 351 -20.80 2.29 -7.86
C MET A 351 -21.50 3.60 -8.23
N TYR A 352 -22.22 3.57 -9.34
CA TYR A 352 -23.10 4.64 -9.81
C TYR A 352 -24.47 4.05 -10.13
N SER A 353 -25.52 4.59 -9.51
CA SER A 353 -26.90 4.15 -9.75
C SER A 353 -27.63 5.18 -10.61
N TYR A 354 -28.22 4.72 -11.70
CA TYR A 354 -29.04 5.53 -12.60
C TYR A 354 -30.20 4.68 -13.11
N ASP A 355 -31.38 5.27 -13.26
CA ASP A 355 -32.62 4.61 -13.73
C ASP A 355 -33.09 3.33 -13.01
N GLY A 356 -32.50 3.00 -11.86
CA GLY A 356 -32.75 1.74 -11.14
C GLY A 356 -31.78 0.60 -11.51
N SER A 357 -30.83 0.89 -12.40
CA SER A 357 -29.67 0.05 -12.71
C SER A 357 -28.44 0.53 -11.95
N ASP A 358 -27.52 -0.40 -11.66
CA ASP A 358 -26.26 -0.13 -10.97
C ASP A 358 -25.10 -0.39 -11.92
N TYR A 359 -24.16 0.55 -11.94
CA TYR A 359 -22.99 0.55 -12.82
C TYR A 359 -21.71 0.69 -12.01
N TYR A 360 -20.61 0.09 -12.49
CA TYR A 360 -19.26 0.48 -12.10
C TYR A 360 -18.85 1.71 -12.90
N ARG A 361 -18.51 2.80 -12.23
CA ARG A 361 -18.07 4.05 -12.86
C ARG A 361 -16.54 4.09 -12.94
N ILE A 362 -16.02 4.14 -14.16
CA ILE A 362 -14.60 4.21 -14.46
C ILE A 362 -14.30 5.58 -15.08
N ALA A 363 -13.59 6.43 -14.35
CA ALA A 363 -13.13 7.72 -14.84
C ALA A 363 -11.80 7.61 -15.58
N LEU A 364 -11.50 8.63 -16.38
CA LEU A 364 -10.18 8.85 -16.94
C LEU A 364 -9.36 9.72 -15.98
N TYR A 365 -8.07 9.43 -15.90
CA TYR A 365 -7.10 10.23 -15.19
C TYR A 365 -5.86 10.39 -16.05
N ALA A 366 -5.20 11.54 -15.96
CA ALA A 366 -3.85 11.67 -16.50
C ALA A 366 -2.88 11.19 -15.43
N TYR A 367 -1.85 10.45 -15.83
CA TYR A 367 -0.78 10.04 -14.95
C TYR A 367 0.49 10.79 -15.31
N ASN A 368 1.04 11.51 -14.34
CA ASN A 368 2.34 12.13 -14.51
C ASN A 368 3.42 11.12 -14.11
N GLU A 369 4.02 10.45 -15.10
CA GLU A 369 5.07 9.44 -14.86
C GLU A 369 6.29 10.01 -14.12
N ALA A 370 6.64 11.29 -14.34
CA ALA A 370 7.80 11.91 -13.70
C ALA A 370 7.56 12.23 -12.22
N ALA A 371 6.33 12.55 -11.85
CA ALA A 371 5.94 12.86 -10.48
C ALA A 371 5.29 11.67 -9.74
N ASN A 372 4.99 10.57 -10.46
CA ASN A 372 4.36 9.37 -9.93
C ASN A 372 3.00 9.66 -9.25
N VAL A 373 2.20 10.55 -9.86
CA VAL A 373 0.91 11.03 -9.33
C VAL A 373 -0.19 10.98 -10.38
N TRP A 374 -1.40 10.69 -9.90
CA TRP A 374 -2.64 10.79 -10.66
C TRP A 374 -3.10 12.25 -10.69
N LEU A 375 -3.37 12.76 -11.89
CA LEU A 375 -3.96 14.06 -12.13
C LEU A 375 -5.47 13.86 -12.33
N MET A 376 -6.25 14.37 -11.38
CA MET A 376 -7.70 14.50 -11.57
C MET A 376 -7.94 15.58 -12.62
N GLY A 377 -8.52 15.19 -13.75
CA GLY A 377 -8.99 16.09 -14.79
C GLY A 377 -10.50 15.95 -14.93
N ASN A 378 -11.18 17.04 -15.28
CA ASN A 378 -12.58 16.96 -15.72
C ASN A 378 -12.58 16.46 -17.17
N TYR A 379 -12.47 15.14 -17.33
CA TYR A 379 -12.62 14.52 -18.64
C TYR A 379 -14.06 14.67 -19.12
N LYS A 380 -14.22 14.78 -20.43
CA LYS A 380 -15.53 15.00 -21.06
C LYS A 380 -16.53 13.87 -20.74
N TYR A 381 -16.02 12.68 -20.43
CA TYR A 381 -16.83 11.50 -20.17
C TYR A 381 -16.13 10.50 -19.27
N ASP A 382 -16.96 9.74 -18.55
CA ASP A 382 -16.59 8.54 -17.84
C ASP A 382 -17.19 7.32 -18.56
N PHE A 383 -16.71 6.14 -18.17
CA PHE A 383 -17.25 4.87 -18.63
C PHE A 383 -18.07 4.23 -17.53
N LEU A 384 -19.20 3.64 -17.91
CA LEU A 384 -20.04 2.86 -17.02
C LEU A 384 -20.03 1.41 -17.49
N VAL A 385 -19.95 0.47 -16.56
CA VAL A 385 -20.13 -0.96 -16.84
C VAL A 385 -21.32 -1.46 -16.03
N ASP A 386 -22.36 -1.93 -16.70
CA ASP A 386 -23.54 -2.48 -16.03
C ASP A 386 -23.15 -3.68 -15.15
N THR A 387 -23.55 -3.65 -13.89
CA THR A 387 -23.17 -4.67 -12.89
C THR A 387 -23.74 -6.06 -13.19
N LYS A 388 -24.81 -6.16 -13.98
CA LYS A 388 -25.53 -7.40 -14.33
C LYS A 388 -25.20 -7.88 -15.74
N THR A 389 -25.26 -6.99 -16.74
CA THR A 389 -25.06 -7.35 -18.15
C THR A 389 -23.60 -7.26 -18.59
N LEU A 390 -22.78 -6.50 -17.85
CA LEU A 390 -21.40 -6.16 -18.21
C LEU A 390 -21.28 -5.35 -19.52
N GLU A 391 -22.38 -4.77 -19.98
CA GLU A 391 -22.37 -3.84 -21.11
C GLU A 391 -21.70 -2.52 -20.73
N ILE A 392 -21.01 -1.92 -21.69
CA ILE A 392 -20.25 -0.68 -21.49
C ILE A 392 -21.06 0.48 -22.03
N TYR A 393 -21.06 1.58 -21.29
CA TYR A 393 -21.67 2.84 -21.66
C TYR A 393 -20.67 3.98 -21.45
N LYS A 394 -20.90 5.07 -22.14
CA LYS A 394 -20.20 6.34 -21.99
C LYS A 394 -21.16 7.32 -21.33
N MET A 395 -20.72 7.97 -20.25
CA MET A 395 -21.49 8.99 -19.55
C MET A 395 -20.78 10.34 -19.72
N TYR A 396 -21.47 11.31 -20.30
CA TYR A 396 -20.92 12.67 -20.42
C TYR A 396 -20.98 13.39 -19.09
N ASN A 397 -19.84 13.91 -18.62
CA ASN A 397 -19.74 14.51 -17.28
C ASN A 397 -20.44 15.88 -17.15
N ASP A 398 -20.84 16.50 -18.28
CA ASP A 398 -21.53 17.80 -18.33
C ASP A 398 -23.05 17.67 -18.46
N SER A 399 -23.56 16.63 -19.10
CA SER A 399 -24.99 16.40 -19.30
C SER A 399 -25.57 15.19 -18.58
N ASP A 400 -24.72 14.31 -18.03
CA ASP A 400 -25.05 12.97 -17.54
C ASP A 400 -25.73 12.08 -18.60
N ASP A 401 -25.59 12.42 -19.88
CA ASP A 401 -26.13 11.59 -20.97
C ASP A 401 -25.35 10.26 -21.04
N ILE A 402 -26.08 9.16 -20.90
CA ILE A 402 -25.53 7.79 -20.97
C ILE A 402 -25.83 7.21 -22.35
N ILE A 403 -24.78 6.84 -23.08
CA ILE A 403 -24.87 6.21 -24.39
C ILE A 403 -24.17 4.84 -24.40
N PRO A 404 -24.76 3.78 -25.00
CA PRO A 404 -24.07 2.51 -25.18
C PRO A 404 -22.77 2.66 -25.98
N LEU A 405 -21.74 1.92 -25.59
CA LEU A 405 -20.48 1.81 -26.33
C LEU A 405 -20.50 0.54 -27.17
N ASP A 406 -20.73 0.71 -28.47
CA ASP A 406 -20.71 -0.38 -29.44
C ASP A 406 -19.24 -0.85 -29.63
N GLY A 407 -18.93 -2.10 -29.24
CA GLY A 407 -17.58 -2.69 -29.17
C GLY A 407 -16.75 -2.79 -30.47
N ASN A 408 -17.08 -2.00 -31.50
CA ASN A 408 -16.32 -1.87 -32.75
C ASN A 408 -15.56 -0.52 -32.87
N ASN A 409 -15.82 0.44 -31.98
CA ASN A 409 -15.16 1.74 -31.99
C ASN A 409 -14.10 1.79 -30.89
N ILE A 410 -12.85 1.47 -31.25
CA ILE A 410 -11.69 1.86 -30.46
C ILE A 410 -11.67 3.39 -30.44
N GLU A 411 -12.28 4.00 -29.43
CA GLU A 411 -12.12 5.44 -29.21
C GLU A 411 -10.68 5.69 -28.77
N SER A 412 -9.92 6.41 -29.59
CA SER A 412 -8.62 6.95 -29.19
C SER A 412 -8.85 8.27 -28.46
N VAL A 413 -8.70 8.27 -27.14
CA VAL A 413 -8.79 9.50 -26.34
C VAL A 413 -7.44 10.21 -26.37
N SER A 414 -7.38 11.39 -26.99
CA SER A 414 -6.17 12.22 -27.09
C SER A 414 -6.25 13.44 -26.17
N ASP A 415 -5.10 13.97 -25.75
CA ASP A 415 -4.95 15.15 -24.87
C ASP A 415 -5.73 16.41 -25.31
N GLY A 416 -6.22 16.48 -26.55
CA GLY A 416 -6.82 17.67 -27.16
C GLY A 416 -8.32 17.92 -26.90
N GLU A 417 -9.04 17.04 -26.20
CA GLU A 417 -10.47 17.23 -25.87
C GLU A 417 -10.73 17.85 -24.48
N VAL A 418 -9.82 18.73 -24.00
CA VAL A 418 -9.76 19.21 -22.60
C VAL A 418 -10.04 20.72 -22.47
N PRO A 419 -11.06 21.16 -21.70
CA PRO A 419 -11.03 22.46 -21.04
C PRO A 419 -10.15 22.35 -19.79
N MET A 420 -9.02 23.06 -19.76
CA MET A 420 -8.11 23.10 -18.60
C MET A 420 -8.84 23.61 -17.35
N PHE A 421 -8.96 22.77 -16.32
CA PHE A 421 -9.28 23.19 -14.96
C PHE A 421 -8.05 22.91 -14.07
N ASN A 422 -7.45 23.96 -13.51
CA ASN A 422 -6.25 23.91 -12.65
C ASN A 422 -6.63 23.53 -11.21
N GLY A 423 -7.00 22.28 -10.97
CA GLY A 423 -7.22 21.74 -9.62
C GLY A 423 -6.45 20.45 -9.42
N MET A 424 -5.19 20.54 -8.99
CA MET A 424 -4.37 19.36 -8.68
C MET A 424 -4.65 18.89 -7.24
N LEU A 425 -5.11 17.64 -7.06
CA LEU A 425 -4.88 16.92 -5.82
C LEU A 425 -3.41 16.46 -5.82
N ASN A 426 -2.56 17.20 -5.10
CA ASN A 426 -1.14 16.88 -4.94
C ASN A 426 -0.97 15.91 -3.77
N ILE A 427 -0.64 14.64 -4.03
CA ILE A 427 0.22 13.87 -3.11
C ILE A 427 1.66 14.12 -3.58
N PRO A 428 2.51 14.88 -2.86
CA PRO A 428 3.76 15.38 -3.43
C PRO A 428 4.88 14.33 -3.44
N VAL A 429 5.47 14.10 -4.62
CA VAL A 429 6.87 13.68 -4.75
C VAL A 429 7.68 14.88 -5.28
N PHE A 430 8.73 15.21 -4.54
CA PHE A 430 9.44 16.50 -4.54
C PHE A 430 10.40 16.73 -5.71
N ASN A 431 10.48 18.01 -6.12
CA ASN A 431 11.72 18.68 -6.50
C ASN A 431 11.74 20.07 -5.84
N GLY A 432 12.64 20.29 -4.88
CA GLY A 432 13.13 21.62 -4.46
C GLY A 432 12.14 22.64 -3.86
N ILE A 433 11.09 22.19 -3.19
CA ILE A 433 9.95 23.01 -2.75
C ILE A 433 9.80 22.93 -1.20
N LEU A 434 9.39 24.01 -0.52
CA LEU A 434 9.02 23.96 0.91
C LEU A 434 7.92 22.91 1.11
N ASN A 435 7.96 22.14 2.21
CA ASN A 435 6.83 21.30 2.63
C ASN A 435 5.88 22.06 3.57
N ILE A 436 4.68 21.54 3.83
CA ILE A 436 3.65 22.26 4.61
C ILE A 436 4.06 22.55 6.06
N GLU A 437 4.85 21.65 6.67
CA GLU A 437 5.39 21.86 8.01
C GLU A 437 6.51 22.92 8.00
N GLN A 438 7.36 22.92 6.98
CA GLN A 438 8.35 23.98 6.77
C GLN A 438 7.68 25.34 6.50
N ALA A 439 6.53 25.35 5.83
CA ALA A 439 5.73 26.54 5.62
C ALA A 439 5.12 27.03 6.94
N LEU A 440 4.57 26.13 7.77
CA LEU A 440 4.10 26.46 9.11
C LEU A 440 5.24 27.05 9.97
N ASP A 441 6.41 26.41 9.98
CA ASP A 441 7.59 26.88 10.71
C ASP A 441 8.09 28.24 10.18
N LEU A 442 8.01 28.46 8.87
CA LEU A 442 8.38 29.74 8.26
C LEU A 442 7.44 30.85 8.71
N VAL A 443 6.12 30.62 8.73
CA VAL A 443 5.15 31.59 9.27
C VAL A 443 5.42 31.84 10.75
N LYS A 444 5.64 30.79 11.57
CA LYS A 444 6.01 30.91 12.99
C LYS A 444 7.25 31.77 13.20
N SER A 445 8.21 31.74 12.27
CA SER A 445 9.44 32.52 12.36
C SER A 445 9.28 34.01 12.02
N GLN A 446 8.18 34.39 11.35
CA GLN A 446 7.96 35.75 10.82
C GLN A 446 6.87 36.54 11.55
N ILE A 447 6.15 35.90 12.49
CA ILE A 447 5.04 36.54 13.21
C ILE A 447 5.22 36.41 14.72
N GLU A 448 4.72 37.39 15.46
CA GLU A 448 4.51 37.28 16.89
C GLU A 448 3.07 36.82 17.17
N LEU A 449 2.91 35.95 18.17
CA LEU A 449 1.61 35.49 18.65
C LEU A 449 1.32 36.13 20.01
N GLU A 450 0.13 36.72 20.14
CA GLU A 450 -0.39 37.20 21.42
C GLU A 450 -0.91 36.03 22.28
N ALA A 451 -1.23 36.31 23.54
CA ALA A 451 -1.86 35.32 24.40
C ALA A 451 -3.19 34.86 23.78
N ASN A 452 -3.40 33.54 23.73
CA ASN A 452 -4.57 32.87 23.15
C ASN A 452 -4.68 32.91 21.62
N GLU A 453 -3.63 33.35 20.92
CA GLU A 453 -3.48 33.17 19.48
C GLU A 453 -2.60 31.96 19.16
N TYR A 454 -2.89 31.27 18.06
CA TYR A 454 -2.03 30.22 17.54
C TYR A 454 -2.20 30.08 16.04
N ILE A 455 -1.19 29.47 15.42
CA ILE A 455 -1.21 29.14 14.01
C ILE A 455 -1.15 27.64 13.79
N HIS A 456 -1.93 27.19 12.82
CA HIS A 456 -2.06 25.79 12.50
C HIS A 456 -2.29 25.60 11.00
N ILE A 457 -2.08 24.37 10.57
CA ILE A 457 -2.45 23.92 9.24
C ILE A 457 -3.96 23.64 9.25
N PRO A 458 -4.75 24.19 8.32
CA PRO A 458 -6.20 23.97 8.30
C PRO A 458 -6.51 22.49 8.10
N PHE A 459 -7.54 21.99 8.79
CA PHE A 459 -7.95 20.59 8.74
C PHE A 459 -8.60 20.19 7.41
N GLU A 460 -9.22 21.14 6.70
CA GLU A 460 -9.85 20.88 5.40
C GLU A 460 -8.79 20.80 4.30
N GLU A 461 -8.72 19.66 3.60
CA GLU A 461 -7.74 19.44 2.54
C GLU A 461 -7.83 20.47 1.40
N SER A 462 -9.04 20.97 1.12
CA SER A 462 -9.30 22.03 0.15
C SER A 462 -8.67 23.38 0.53
N ARG A 463 -8.38 23.58 1.82
CA ARG A 463 -7.73 24.78 2.34
C ARG A 463 -6.22 24.61 2.46
N LEU A 464 -5.67 23.38 2.48
CA LEU A 464 -4.23 23.14 2.65
C LEU A 464 -3.38 23.81 1.58
N ILE A 465 -3.81 23.74 0.31
CA ILE A 465 -3.10 24.26 -0.84
C ILE A 465 -4.05 25.12 -1.67
N THR A 466 -3.63 26.34 -1.98
CA THR A 466 -4.37 27.27 -2.84
C THR A 466 -3.47 27.85 -3.93
N THR A 467 -4.05 28.59 -4.87
CA THR A 467 -3.31 29.33 -5.91
C THR A 467 -3.44 30.82 -5.67
N TYR A 468 -2.31 31.52 -5.60
CA TYR A 468 -2.24 32.97 -5.48
C TYR A 468 -1.23 33.52 -6.48
N ASP A 469 -1.67 34.51 -7.28
CA ASP A 469 -0.88 35.09 -8.38
C ASP A 469 -0.32 34.05 -9.38
N GLY A 470 -1.06 32.96 -9.60
CA GLY A 470 -0.66 31.86 -10.47
C GLY A 470 0.30 30.84 -9.84
N ASP A 471 0.78 31.10 -8.63
CA ASP A 471 1.68 30.21 -7.88
C ASP A 471 0.92 29.38 -6.85
N LYS A 472 1.43 28.19 -6.55
CA LYS A 472 0.90 27.35 -5.47
C LYS A 472 1.39 27.84 -4.12
N CYS A 473 0.48 27.94 -3.16
CA CYS A 473 0.75 28.34 -1.80
C CYS A 473 0.18 27.33 -0.81
N TYR A 474 0.88 27.08 0.30
CA TYR A 474 0.26 26.49 1.48
C TYR A 474 -0.55 27.55 2.23
N CYS A 475 -1.71 27.18 2.76
CA CYS A 475 -2.46 28.03 3.68
C CYS A 475 -2.13 27.65 5.12
N ILE A 476 -1.78 28.65 5.94
CA ILE A 476 -1.60 28.53 7.38
C ILE A 476 -2.59 29.50 8.04
N VAL A 477 -3.39 29.02 8.98
CA VAL A 477 -4.47 29.80 9.58
C VAL A 477 -4.07 30.27 10.96
N LYS A 478 -4.30 31.55 11.25
CA LYS A 478 -4.18 32.13 12.60
C LYS A 478 -5.54 32.30 13.21
N ASP A 479 -5.75 31.62 14.33
CA ASP A 479 -6.97 31.67 15.12
C ASP A 479 -6.73 32.35 16.47
N TYR A 480 -7.82 32.92 17.00
CA TYR A 480 -7.94 33.31 18.39
C TYR A 480 -8.90 32.36 19.13
N ASN A 481 -8.54 31.94 20.34
CA ASN A 481 -9.38 31.09 21.18
C ASN A 481 -9.38 31.56 22.64
N GLU A 482 -10.45 32.24 23.05
CA GLU A 482 -10.57 32.79 24.41
C GLU A 482 -10.85 31.73 25.48
N THR A 483 -11.53 30.63 25.11
CA THR A 483 -12.13 29.66 26.04
C THR A 483 -11.28 28.41 26.25
N GLY A 484 -10.30 28.18 25.37
CA GLY A 484 -9.50 26.95 25.33
C GLY A 484 -10.25 25.76 24.70
N ASP A 485 -11.48 25.96 24.25
CA ASP A 485 -12.28 24.96 23.54
C ASP A 485 -11.85 24.94 22.05
N PRO A 486 -11.36 23.82 21.51
CA PRO A 486 -10.93 23.74 20.11
C PRO A 486 -12.06 23.97 19.09
N ASP A 487 -13.32 23.97 19.49
CA ASP A 487 -14.45 24.25 18.59
C ASP A 487 -14.90 25.74 18.61
N ASP A 488 -14.41 26.55 19.56
CA ASP A 488 -14.76 27.97 19.73
C ASP A 488 -13.62 28.88 19.25
N ARG A 489 -13.40 28.89 17.94
CA ARG A 489 -12.27 29.57 17.30
C ARG A 489 -12.75 30.67 16.37
N THR A 490 -12.10 31.82 16.46
CA THR A 490 -12.29 32.92 15.51
C THR A 490 -11.06 33.03 14.63
N GLU A 491 -11.22 32.78 13.34
CA GLU A 491 -10.19 32.98 12.32
C GLU A 491 -9.84 34.48 12.24
N LEU A 492 -8.59 34.82 12.52
CA LEU A 492 -8.08 36.20 12.46
C LEU A 492 -7.58 36.53 11.05
N CYS A 493 -6.77 35.65 10.48
CA CYS A 493 -6.15 35.83 9.17
C CYS A 493 -5.57 34.51 8.63
N GLU A 494 -5.31 34.48 7.34
CA GLU A 494 -4.60 33.40 6.66
C GLU A 494 -3.21 33.86 6.22
N TYR A 495 -2.25 32.94 6.18
CA TYR A 495 -0.93 33.15 5.57
C TYR A 495 -0.79 32.19 4.40
N LEU A 496 -0.48 32.75 3.23
CA LEU A 496 -0.15 32.01 2.02
C LEU A 496 1.36 31.93 1.89
N VAL A 497 1.91 30.72 1.97
CA VAL A 497 3.35 30.48 1.80
C VAL A 497 3.60 29.92 0.42
N ASN A 498 4.25 30.69 -0.45
CA ASN A 498 4.60 30.24 -1.78
C ASN A 498 5.51 29.02 -1.69
N ILE A 499 5.04 27.94 -2.31
CA ILE A 499 5.65 26.61 -2.22
C ILE A 499 7.06 26.59 -2.82
N SER A 500 7.31 27.41 -3.84
CA SER A 500 8.60 27.45 -4.55
C SER A 500 9.56 28.51 -4.02
N THR A 501 9.04 29.67 -3.59
CA THR A 501 9.88 30.82 -3.21
C THR A 501 10.00 31.02 -1.71
N GLY A 502 9.10 30.42 -0.91
CA GLY A 502 8.99 30.69 0.52
C GLY A 502 8.48 32.08 0.86
N GLN A 503 7.98 32.85 -0.11
CA GLN A 503 7.36 34.14 0.18
C GLN A 503 6.08 33.93 0.99
N VAL A 504 5.98 34.60 2.15
CA VAL A 504 4.78 34.57 2.99
C VAL A 504 3.93 35.81 2.70
N THR A 505 2.64 35.59 2.46
CA THR A 505 1.66 36.65 2.18
C THR A 505 0.51 36.53 3.17
N GLN A 506 0.30 37.55 3.98
CA GLN A 506 -0.81 37.61 4.91
C GLN A 506 -2.09 38.05 4.19
N CYS A 507 -3.20 37.36 4.45
CA CYS A 507 -4.54 37.66 3.97
C CYS A 507 -5.44 38.07 5.15
N ILE A 508 -5.89 39.32 5.15
CA ILE A 508 -6.87 39.83 6.13
C ILE A 508 -8.06 40.37 5.35
N GLN A 509 -9.24 39.79 5.53
CA GLN A 509 -10.48 40.22 4.85
C GLN A 509 -10.33 40.36 3.32
N GLY A 510 -9.57 39.46 2.69
CA GLY A 510 -9.30 39.46 1.25
C GLY A 510 -8.24 40.47 0.78
N GLN A 511 -7.55 41.16 1.68
CA GLN A 511 -6.39 41.99 1.37
C GLN A 511 -5.11 41.19 1.59
N TYR A 512 -4.29 41.07 0.54
CA TYR A 512 -3.05 40.29 0.53
C TYR A 512 -1.83 41.20 0.66
N THR A 513 -1.02 40.97 1.69
CA THR A 513 0.19 41.76 1.96
C THR A 513 1.39 40.82 2.20
N PRO A 514 2.44 40.88 1.37
CA PRO A 514 3.68 40.14 1.64
C PRO A 514 4.28 40.55 2.99
N ILE A 515 4.72 39.57 3.78
CA ILE A 515 5.44 39.79 5.03
C ILE A 515 6.87 39.26 4.89
N SER A 516 7.81 39.92 5.58
CA SER A 516 9.25 39.74 5.40
C SER A 516 9.95 39.34 6.69
#